data_AF-A0A7X7TYI8-F1
#
_entry.id   AF-A0A7X7TYI8-F1
#
_cell.length_a   1.000
_cell.length_b   1.000
_cell.length_c   1.000
_cell.angle_alpha   90.00
_cell.angle_beta   90.00
_cell.angle_gamma   90.00
#
_symmetry.space_group_name_H-M   'P 1'
#
loop_
_entity.id
_entity.type
_entity.pdbx_description
1 polymer ?
#
loop_
_entity_poly.entity_id
_entity_poly.type
_entity_poly.pdbx_seq_one_letter_code
_entity_poly.pdbx_strand_id
1 'polypeptide(L)'
;MTTNLFRRDVLRLAPLAGLGLAIETGTVAGQAPAGPAKTPFADAYGEGQYRLPPLPYDYNALEPLYDEKTLRIHHGKHHAGYVTGLNATLEGLQAARTKGDYAQIQNLSRALAFHGSGHILHTLFWHSMSPTQREVPDVLADAMTKSFGSVQNATSQFAAAAKGVMSNGWGLLVYEPIADRLLILQAERHQDLAVWGAVPLLVCDVWEHAYYLQHQNNRGAWVENFMKLANWPFAASQLEQARAGRRQA
;
A
#
# COMPACT_ATOMS: atom_id res chain seq x y z
N MET A 1 74.43 -12.21 0.09
CA MET A 1 73.41 -11.49 0.90
C MET A 1 72.09 -12.28 0.74
N THR A 2 71.89 -13.52 1.23
CA THR A 2 71.93 -14.07 2.60
C THR A 2 71.18 -13.17 3.58
N THR A 3 69.92 -13.44 3.93
CA THR A 3 69.43 -14.40 4.94
C THR A 3 67.88 -14.37 4.84
N ASN A 4 67.04 -15.42 4.81
CA ASN A 4 66.91 -16.69 5.53
C ASN A 4 66.90 -16.53 7.06
N LEU A 5 65.72 -16.66 7.70
CA LEU A 5 65.39 -17.78 8.59
C LEU A 5 64.13 -17.48 9.44
N PHE A 6 63.13 -18.34 9.28
CA PHE A 6 62.32 -18.84 10.38
C PHE A 6 63.21 -19.32 11.52
N ARG A 7 62.92 -18.92 12.78
CA ARG A 7 62.85 -19.83 13.96
C ARG A 7 62.78 -19.06 15.30
N ARG A 8 61.91 -19.60 16.17
CA ARG A 8 61.86 -19.55 17.65
C ARG A 8 61.06 -18.39 18.26
N ASP A 9 59.85 -18.72 18.68
CA ASP A 9 59.47 -18.79 20.11
C ASP A 9 58.45 -19.94 20.26
N VAL A 10 58.93 -21.15 20.61
CA VAL A 10 58.93 -21.75 21.96
C VAL A 10 57.52 -22.17 22.42
N LEU A 11 57.32 -23.49 22.30
CA LEU A 11 56.29 -24.32 22.89
C LEU A 11 56.08 -24.04 24.39
N ARG A 12 54.81 -23.94 24.81
CA ARG A 12 54.36 -24.39 26.12
C ARG A 12 53.17 -25.34 25.95
N LEU A 13 53.40 -26.59 26.31
CA LEU A 13 52.44 -27.68 26.50
C LEU A 13 51.68 -27.49 27.81
N ALA A 14 50.35 -27.65 27.79
CA ALA A 14 49.51 -28.29 28.82
C ALA A 14 48.04 -28.35 28.32
N PRO A 15 47.14 -29.18 28.89
CA PRO A 15 46.80 -30.52 28.42
C PRO A 15 45.41 -30.61 27.77
N LEU A 16 45.19 -31.73 27.06
CA LEU A 16 43.88 -32.23 26.62
C LEU A 16 42.89 -32.30 27.79
N ALA A 17 41.75 -31.64 27.65
CA ALA A 17 40.54 -31.95 28.41
C ALA A 17 39.30 -31.70 27.55
N GLY A 18 38.54 -32.77 27.33
CA GLY A 18 37.08 -32.73 27.24
C GLY A 18 36.45 -32.26 25.93
N LEU A 19 36.11 -33.24 25.08
CA LEU A 19 35.03 -33.13 24.12
C LEU A 19 33.72 -32.78 24.86
N GLY A 20 33.12 -31.64 24.54
CA GLY A 20 31.78 -31.26 24.98
C GLY A 20 31.05 -30.60 23.81
N LEU A 21 30.35 -31.41 23.02
CA LEU A 21 29.43 -30.94 21.98
C LEU A 21 28.24 -30.27 22.68
N ALA A 22 28.25 -28.95 22.81
CA ALA A 22 27.05 -28.20 23.14
C ALA A 22 26.25 -28.00 21.85
N ILE A 23 25.23 -28.83 21.64
CA ILE A 23 24.17 -28.54 20.68
C ILE A 23 23.37 -27.39 21.29
N GLU A 24 23.70 -26.15 20.90
CA GLU A 24 22.82 -25.03 21.17
C GLU A 24 21.58 -25.22 20.30
N THR A 25 20.51 -25.74 20.92
CA THR A 25 19.16 -25.61 20.39
C THR A 25 18.82 -24.13 20.40
N GLY A 26 19.17 -23.43 19.32
CA GLY A 26 18.71 -22.08 19.06
C GLY A 26 17.19 -22.09 19.04
N THR A 27 16.59 -21.67 20.14
CA THR A 27 15.18 -21.31 20.18
C THR A 27 15.00 -20.19 19.17
N VAL A 28 14.33 -20.51 18.05
CA VAL A 28 13.81 -19.50 17.13
C VAL A 28 12.90 -18.62 17.97
N ALA A 29 13.38 -17.42 18.29
CA ALA A 29 12.57 -16.42 18.96
C ALA A 29 11.38 -16.14 18.02
N GLY A 30 10.21 -16.66 18.38
CA GLY A 30 8.97 -16.34 17.71
C GLY A 30 8.82 -14.82 17.74
N GLN A 31 8.77 -14.20 16.56
CA GLN A 31 8.34 -12.82 16.45
C GLN A 31 7.00 -12.70 17.16
N ALA A 32 6.96 -11.87 18.19
CA ALA A 32 5.72 -11.54 18.87
C ALA A 32 4.70 -11.08 17.81
N PRO A 33 3.41 -11.43 17.97
CA PRO A 33 2.38 -10.95 17.05
C PRO A 33 2.48 -9.43 16.98
N ALA A 34 2.55 -8.90 15.76
CA ALA A 34 2.51 -7.48 15.54
C ALA A 34 1.29 -6.92 16.29
N GLY A 35 1.50 -5.92 17.14
CA GLY A 35 0.40 -5.18 17.76
C GLY A 35 -0.57 -4.68 16.67
N PRO A 36 -1.82 -4.32 17.03
CA PRO A 36 -2.83 -3.95 16.05
C PRO A 36 -2.25 -2.89 15.12
N ALA A 37 -2.11 -3.24 13.84
CA ALA A 37 -1.59 -2.33 12.84
C ALA A 37 -2.45 -1.08 12.87
N LYS A 38 -1.83 0.10 13.02
CA LYS A 38 -2.56 1.37 12.91
C LYS A 38 -3.35 1.34 11.60
N THR A 39 -4.64 1.65 11.67
CA THR A 39 -5.47 1.76 10.46
C THR A 39 -4.83 2.78 9.52
N PRO A 40 -4.89 2.60 8.19
CA PRO A 40 -4.24 3.50 7.23
C PRO A 40 -4.70 4.96 7.35
N PHE A 41 -5.88 5.20 7.94
CA PHE A 41 -6.47 6.52 8.12
C PHE A 41 -6.26 7.14 9.50
N ALA A 42 -5.56 6.47 10.42
CA ALA A 42 -5.44 6.92 11.82
C ALA A 42 -4.90 8.35 11.94
N ASP A 43 -3.94 8.70 11.08
CA ASP A 43 -3.28 10.01 11.06
C ASP A 43 -3.77 10.91 9.90
N ALA A 44 -4.82 10.49 9.17
CA ALA A 44 -5.34 11.20 8.00
C ALA A 44 -6.39 12.29 8.32
N TYR A 45 -6.85 12.36 9.57
CA TYR A 45 -7.80 13.38 10.03
C TYR A 45 -7.52 13.75 11.49
N GLY A 46 -7.55 15.04 11.81
CA GLY A 46 -7.32 15.52 13.18
C GLY A 46 -7.57 17.02 13.31
N GLU A 47 -8.05 17.45 14.48
CA GLU A 47 -8.40 18.86 14.76
C GLU A 47 -9.40 19.47 13.75
N GLY A 48 -10.32 18.66 13.23
CA GLY A 48 -11.37 19.12 12.32
C GLY A 48 -10.96 19.25 10.85
N GLN A 49 -9.76 18.79 10.49
CA GLN A 49 -9.26 18.86 9.11
C GLN A 49 -8.61 17.54 8.67
N TYR A 50 -8.65 17.29 7.37
CA TYR A 50 -7.87 16.22 6.74
C TYR A 50 -6.38 16.58 6.74
N ARG A 51 -5.53 15.57 6.91
CA ARG A 51 -4.07 15.69 7.02
C ARG A 51 -3.40 14.75 6.04
N LEU A 52 -2.17 15.10 5.64
CA LEU A 52 -1.32 14.17 4.89
C LEU A 52 -0.76 13.14 5.89
N PRO A 53 -1.21 11.86 5.86
CA PRO A 53 -0.66 10.85 6.75
C PRO A 53 0.80 10.58 6.40
N PRO A 54 1.68 10.26 7.37
CA PRO A 54 3.04 9.84 7.08
C PRO A 54 3.05 8.52 6.29
N LEU A 55 4.10 8.28 5.52
CA LEU A 55 4.32 6.99 4.87
C LEU A 55 4.57 5.89 5.91
N PRO A 56 4.15 4.63 5.65
CA PRO A 56 4.41 3.51 6.55
C PRO A 56 5.86 2.97 6.46
N TYR A 57 6.69 3.59 5.62
CA TYR A 57 8.10 3.25 5.38
C TYR A 57 8.88 4.48 4.89
N ASP A 58 10.20 4.40 4.89
CA ASP A 58 11.09 5.46 4.39
C ASP A 58 10.94 5.66 2.87
N TYR A 59 11.27 6.86 2.38
CA TYR A 59 11.11 7.22 0.96
C TYR A 59 11.93 6.35 -0.02
N ASN A 60 13.01 5.71 0.43
CA ASN A 60 13.83 4.82 -0.39
C ASN A 60 13.54 3.33 -0.15
N ALA A 61 12.57 3.00 0.70
CA ALA A 61 12.32 1.62 1.13
C ALA A 61 11.81 0.70 0.01
N LEU A 62 11.27 1.27 -1.08
CA LEU A 62 10.70 0.52 -2.20
C LEU A 62 11.66 0.38 -3.40
N GLU A 63 12.87 0.91 -3.30
CA GLU A 63 13.92 0.74 -4.31
C GLU A 63 14.28 -0.76 -4.47
N PRO A 64 14.59 -1.24 -5.69
CA PRO A 64 14.60 -0.52 -6.97
C PRO A 64 13.24 -0.54 -7.70
N LEU A 65 12.19 -1.06 -7.06
CA LEU A 65 10.90 -1.31 -7.70
C LEU A 65 10.06 -0.04 -7.82
N TYR A 66 10.26 0.91 -6.91
CA TYR A 66 9.70 2.25 -6.99
C TYR A 66 10.69 3.29 -6.50
N ASP A 67 11.12 4.20 -7.38
CA ASP A 67 12.21 5.11 -7.08
C ASP A 67 11.86 6.17 -6.01
N GLU A 68 12.85 6.52 -5.19
CA GLU A 68 12.70 7.47 -4.08
C GLU A 68 12.17 8.83 -4.55
N LYS A 69 12.64 9.30 -5.71
CA LYS A 69 12.27 10.62 -6.24
C LYS A 69 10.79 10.64 -6.60
N THR A 70 10.28 9.60 -7.26
CA THR A 70 8.85 9.50 -7.56
C THR A 70 8.04 9.40 -6.28
N LEU A 71 8.39 8.52 -5.33
CA LEU A 71 7.66 8.39 -4.07
C LEU A 71 7.60 9.72 -3.29
N ARG A 72 8.71 10.49 -3.26
CA ARG A 72 8.78 11.80 -2.60
C ARG A 72 7.86 12.83 -3.22
N ILE A 73 7.80 12.92 -4.54
CA ILE A 73 6.93 13.86 -5.24
C ILE A 73 5.47 13.39 -5.14
N HIS A 74 5.22 12.10 -5.30
CA HIS A 74 3.90 11.51 -5.25
C HIS A 74 3.23 11.71 -3.88
N HIS A 75 3.94 11.45 -2.78
CA HIS A 75 3.45 11.72 -1.44
C HIS A 75 3.47 13.22 -1.09
N GLY A 76 4.62 13.88 -1.20
CA GLY A 76 4.83 15.25 -0.69
C GLY A 76 4.22 16.37 -1.55
N LYS A 77 3.80 16.08 -2.79
CA LYS A 77 3.17 17.06 -3.69
C LYS A 77 1.77 16.62 -4.12
N HIS A 78 1.64 15.46 -4.77
CA HIS A 78 0.34 15.05 -5.32
C HIS A 78 -0.66 14.73 -4.19
N HIS A 79 -0.29 13.85 -3.25
CA HIS A 79 -1.17 13.54 -2.11
C HIS A 79 -1.46 14.77 -1.23
N ALA A 80 -0.43 15.58 -0.95
CA ALA A 80 -0.58 16.86 -0.23
C ALA A 80 -1.57 17.82 -0.93
N GLY A 81 -1.58 17.84 -2.27
CA GLY A 81 -2.53 18.61 -3.08
C GLY A 81 -3.97 18.17 -2.89
N TYR A 82 -4.24 16.85 -2.84
CA TYR A 82 -5.59 16.35 -2.58
C TYR A 82 -6.08 16.70 -1.18
N VAL A 83 -5.23 16.57 -0.16
CA VAL A 83 -5.56 16.98 1.22
C VAL A 83 -5.93 18.46 1.27
N THR A 84 -5.09 19.32 0.68
CA THR A 84 -5.32 20.78 0.64
C THR A 84 -6.64 21.12 -0.06
N GLY A 85 -6.87 20.52 -1.25
CA GLY A 85 -8.09 20.75 -2.02
C GLY A 85 -9.35 20.23 -1.34
N LEU A 86 -9.26 19.10 -0.60
CA LEU A 86 -10.38 18.54 0.16
C LEU A 86 -10.83 19.50 1.27
N ASN A 87 -9.88 19.98 2.08
CA ASN A 87 -10.18 20.94 3.15
C ASN A 87 -10.79 22.24 2.59
N ALA A 88 -10.18 22.82 1.56
CA ALA A 88 -10.71 24.03 0.91
C ALA A 88 -12.12 23.83 0.34
N THR A 89 -12.41 22.65 -0.22
CA THR A 89 -13.74 22.32 -0.74
C THR A 89 -14.79 22.24 0.39
N LEU A 90 -14.43 21.65 1.53
CA LEU A 90 -15.32 21.53 2.69
C LEU A 90 -15.63 22.89 3.31
N GLU A 91 -14.64 23.79 3.39
CA GLU A 91 -14.83 25.19 3.78
C GLU A 91 -15.78 25.91 2.82
N GLY A 92 -15.59 25.73 1.51
CA GLY A 92 -16.47 26.28 0.48
C GLY A 92 -17.91 25.78 0.61
N LEU A 93 -18.11 24.49 0.87
CA LEU A 93 -19.42 23.89 1.14
C LEU A 93 -20.05 24.44 2.43
N GLN A 94 -19.26 24.68 3.48
CA GLN A 94 -19.75 25.30 4.71
C GLN A 94 -20.20 26.74 4.46
N ALA A 95 -19.40 27.53 3.74
CA ALA A 95 -19.76 28.90 3.39
C ALA A 95 -21.04 28.98 2.56
N ALA A 96 -21.23 28.06 1.60
CA ALA A 96 -22.45 27.94 0.81
C ALA A 96 -23.69 27.72 1.70
N ARG A 97 -23.60 26.79 2.67
CA ARG A 97 -24.67 26.53 3.66
C ARG A 97 -24.98 27.76 4.52
N THR A 98 -23.96 28.43 5.04
CA THR A 98 -24.13 29.62 5.89
C THR A 98 -24.81 30.77 5.15
N LYS A 99 -24.49 30.95 3.86
CA LYS A 99 -25.06 32.02 3.03
C LYS A 99 -26.40 31.66 2.40
N GLY A 100 -26.76 30.38 2.35
CA GLY A 100 -27.89 29.90 1.56
C GLY A 100 -27.69 30.05 0.04
N ASP A 101 -26.44 30.17 -0.43
CA ASP A 101 -26.08 30.33 -1.84
C ASP A 101 -25.42 29.06 -2.37
N TYR A 102 -26.11 28.39 -3.29
CA TYR A 102 -25.70 27.13 -3.88
C TYR A 102 -25.34 27.24 -5.37
N ALA A 103 -25.09 28.46 -5.89
CA ALA A 103 -24.77 28.65 -7.30
C ALA A 103 -23.54 27.83 -7.75
N GLN A 104 -22.59 27.57 -6.86
CA GLN A 104 -21.37 26.78 -7.13
C GLN A 104 -21.47 25.30 -6.74
N ILE A 105 -22.65 24.80 -6.35
CA ILE A 105 -22.78 23.46 -5.76
C ILE A 105 -22.30 22.34 -6.68
N GLN A 106 -22.50 22.47 -7.99
CA GLN A 106 -22.00 21.48 -8.97
C GLN A 106 -20.47 21.42 -8.98
N ASN A 107 -19.80 22.57 -8.92
CA ASN A 107 -18.34 22.64 -8.93
C ASN A 107 -17.76 22.11 -7.61
N LEU A 108 -18.35 22.52 -6.47
CA LEU A 108 -17.94 22.03 -5.16
C LEU A 108 -18.16 20.51 -5.02
N SER A 109 -19.25 19.97 -5.58
CA SER A 109 -19.50 18.51 -5.55
C SER A 109 -18.47 17.73 -6.35
N ARG A 110 -18.07 18.24 -7.53
CA ARG A 110 -17.00 17.63 -8.34
C ARG A 110 -15.64 17.70 -7.63
N ALA A 111 -15.31 18.84 -7.04
CA ALA A 111 -14.08 19.03 -6.28
C ALA A 111 -14.02 18.11 -5.06
N LEU A 112 -15.15 17.94 -4.36
CA LEU A 112 -15.26 17.05 -3.19
C LEU A 112 -14.98 15.61 -3.59
N ALA A 113 -15.61 15.14 -4.67
CA ALA A 113 -15.40 13.79 -5.16
C ALA A 113 -13.96 13.56 -5.62
N PHE A 114 -13.37 14.51 -6.36
CA PHE A 114 -12.00 14.42 -6.86
C PHE A 114 -10.96 14.42 -5.73
N HIS A 115 -10.97 15.43 -4.86
CA HIS A 115 -10.00 15.55 -3.78
C HIS A 115 -10.23 14.52 -2.67
N GLY A 116 -11.50 14.22 -2.34
CA GLY A 116 -11.86 13.19 -1.38
C GLY A 116 -11.39 11.81 -1.80
N SER A 117 -11.70 11.41 -3.04
CA SER A 117 -11.26 10.12 -3.57
C SER A 117 -9.75 10.08 -3.75
N GLY A 118 -9.13 11.18 -4.20
CA GLY A 118 -7.68 11.29 -4.32
C GLY A 118 -6.97 11.07 -2.98
N HIS A 119 -7.41 11.73 -1.91
CA HIS A 119 -6.86 11.54 -0.57
C HIS A 119 -7.03 10.10 -0.05
N ILE A 120 -8.23 9.52 -0.20
CA ILE A 120 -8.52 8.16 0.25
C ILE A 120 -7.66 7.14 -0.51
N LEU A 121 -7.63 7.20 -1.84
CA LEU A 121 -6.92 6.23 -2.66
C LEU A 121 -5.41 6.31 -2.45
N HIS A 122 -4.82 7.50 -2.32
CA HIS A 122 -3.39 7.61 -2.02
C HIS A 122 -3.05 7.10 -0.62
N THR A 123 -3.89 7.41 0.38
CA THR A 123 -3.71 6.85 1.73
C THR A 123 -3.69 5.33 1.72
N LEU A 124 -4.58 4.69 0.94
CA LEU A 124 -4.56 3.24 0.75
C LEU A 124 -3.40 2.75 -0.11
N PHE A 125 -2.94 3.52 -1.09
CA PHE A 125 -1.85 3.16 -2.00
C PHE A 125 -0.52 2.98 -1.28
N TRP A 126 -0.18 3.87 -0.34
CA TRP A 126 1.04 3.72 0.47
C TRP A 126 1.03 2.42 1.29
N HIS A 127 -0.13 2.05 1.83
CA HIS A 127 -0.28 0.80 2.57
C HIS A 127 -0.43 -0.44 1.67
N SER A 128 -0.81 -0.25 0.41
CA SER A 128 -0.88 -1.31 -0.61
C SER A 128 0.49 -1.77 -1.08
N MET A 129 1.56 -1.05 -0.71
CA MET A 129 2.95 -1.44 -0.97
C MET A 129 3.66 -1.82 0.34
N SER A 130 4.64 -2.70 0.24
CA SER A 130 5.51 -3.10 1.35
C SER A 130 6.94 -3.32 0.86
N PRO A 131 7.97 -2.85 1.59
CA PRO A 131 9.37 -3.18 1.28
C PRO A 131 9.68 -4.66 1.50
N THR A 132 8.84 -5.36 2.27
CA THR A 132 8.97 -6.80 2.53
C THR A 132 7.81 -7.53 1.87
N GLN A 133 8.13 -8.38 0.90
CA GLN A 133 7.14 -9.30 0.32
C GLN A 133 6.68 -10.31 1.38
N ARG A 134 5.38 -10.56 1.38
CA ARG A 134 4.76 -11.62 2.18
C ARG A 134 3.74 -12.33 1.32
N GLU A 135 3.56 -13.62 1.59
CA GLU A 135 2.57 -14.45 0.92
C GLU A 135 1.14 -13.92 1.13
N VAL A 136 0.25 -14.29 0.22
CA VAL A 136 -1.19 -14.01 0.32
C VAL A 136 -1.75 -14.77 1.54
N PRO A 137 -2.29 -14.11 2.57
CA PRO A 137 -2.87 -14.82 3.71
C PRO A 137 -4.08 -15.67 3.30
N ASP A 138 -4.27 -16.82 3.96
CA ASP A 138 -5.32 -17.80 3.62
C ASP A 138 -6.72 -17.17 3.49
N VAL A 139 -7.09 -16.28 4.42
CA VAL A 139 -8.40 -15.59 4.40
C VAL A 139 -8.65 -14.80 3.10
N LEU A 140 -7.59 -14.23 2.52
CA LEU A 140 -7.65 -13.51 1.26
C LEU A 140 -7.56 -14.48 0.07
N ALA A 141 -6.71 -15.51 0.17
CA ALA A 141 -6.58 -16.55 -0.85
C ALA A 141 -7.91 -17.29 -1.08
N ASP A 142 -8.63 -17.64 -0.03
CA ASP A 142 -9.95 -18.26 -0.08
C ASP A 142 -10.98 -17.33 -0.73
N ALA A 143 -10.98 -16.05 -0.35
CA ALA A 143 -11.89 -15.06 -0.91
C ALA A 143 -11.63 -14.80 -2.41
N MET A 144 -10.36 -14.78 -2.81
CA MET A 144 -9.95 -14.71 -4.21
C MET A 144 -10.37 -15.95 -4.98
N THR A 145 -10.14 -17.14 -4.42
CA THR A 145 -10.52 -18.41 -5.05
C THR A 145 -12.03 -18.50 -5.24
N LYS A 146 -12.83 -18.10 -4.23
CA LYS A 146 -14.29 -18.05 -4.33
C LYS A 146 -14.78 -17.07 -5.42
N SER A 147 -14.11 -15.94 -5.59
CA SER A 147 -14.58 -14.86 -6.47
C SER A 147 -14.06 -14.97 -7.91
N PHE A 148 -12.85 -15.52 -8.09
CA PHE A 148 -12.13 -15.52 -9.37
C PHE A 148 -11.67 -16.93 -9.81
N GLY A 149 -11.97 -17.97 -9.02
CA GLY A 149 -11.59 -19.36 -9.26
C GLY A 149 -10.17 -19.73 -8.80
N SER A 150 -9.26 -18.77 -8.66
CA SER A 150 -7.94 -18.97 -8.06
C SER A 150 -7.27 -17.63 -7.70
N VAL A 151 -6.25 -17.68 -6.83
CA VAL A 151 -5.37 -16.53 -6.55
C VAL A 151 -4.64 -16.06 -7.82
N GLN A 152 -4.22 -16.99 -8.69
CA GLN A 152 -3.58 -16.67 -9.96
C GLN A 152 -4.51 -15.86 -10.88
N ASN A 153 -5.78 -16.27 -11.00
CA ASN A 153 -6.77 -15.55 -11.79
C ASN A 153 -7.02 -14.15 -11.22
N ALA A 154 -7.16 -14.04 -9.90
CA ALA A 154 -7.37 -12.75 -9.23
C ALA A 154 -6.22 -11.78 -9.49
N THR A 155 -4.98 -12.21 -9.26
CA THR A 155 -3.78 -11.39 -9.46
C THR A 155 -3.54 -11.04 -10.93
N SER A 156 -3.80 -11.97 -11.85
CA SER A 156 -3.68 -11.74 -13.30
C SER A 156 -4.73 -10.75 -13.80
N GLN A 157 -5.99 -10.90 -13.39
CA GLN A 157 -7.06 -9.96 -13.74
C GLN A 157 -6.78 -8.57 -13.14
N PHE A 158 -6.27 -8.48 -11.91
CA PHE A 158 -5.93 -7.20 -11.28
C PHE A 158 -4.82 -6.48 -12.06
N ALA A 159 -3.75 -7.20 -12.40
CA ALA A 159 -2.66 -6.63 -13.19
C ALA A 159 -3.12 -6.19 -14.60
N ALA A 160 -3.97 -7.00 -15.26
CA ALA A 160 -4.54 -6.65 -16.55
C ALA A 160 -5.45 -5.40 -16.46
N ALA A 161 -6.29 -5.32 -15.43
CA ALA A 161 -7.15 -4.17 -15.18
C ALA A 161 -6.33 -2.89 -14.94
N ALA A 162 -5.29 -2.95 -14.08
CA ALA A 162 -4.41 -1.80 -13.84
C ALA A 162 -3.70 -1.34 -15.12
N LYS A 163 -3.16 -2.26 -15.93
CA LYS A 163 -2.53 -1.93 -17.21
C LYS A 163 -3.52 -1.29 -18.20
N GLY A 164 -4.75 -1.79 -18.24
CA GLY A 164 -5.78 -1.40 -19.20
C GLY A 164 -6.60 -0.16 -18.87
N VAL A 165 -6.29 0.58 -17.79
CA VAL A 165 -7.04 1.82 -17.46
C VAL A 165 -6.92 2.83 -18.60
N MET A 166 -8.04 3.39 -19.06
CA MET A 166 -8.00 4.47 -20.04
C MET A 166 -7.66 5.79 -19.34
N SER A 167 -6.70 6.55 -19.87
CA SER A 167 -6.19 7.78 -19.23
C SER A 167 -5.54 7.50 -17.86
N ASN A 168 -5.63 8.46 -16.94
CA ASN A 168 -5.17 8.39 -15.56
C ASN A 168 -6.20 7.69 -14.66
N GLY A 169 -5.74 6.82 -13.76
CA GLY A 169 -6.65 6.11 -12.88
C GLY A 169 -5.98 5.01 -12.05
N TRP A 170 -6.75 3.97 -11.71
CA TRP A 170 -6.38 2.99 -10.69
C TRP A 170 -6.84 1.58 -11.07
N GLY A 171 -6.05 0.57 -10.71
CA GLY A 171 -6.54 -0.80 -10.55
C GLY A 171 -6.89 -1.05 -9.09
N LEU A 172 -8.08 -1.61 -8.81
CA LEU A 172 -8.55 -1.84 -7.44
C LEU A 172 -9.02 -3.28 -7.26
N LEU A 173 -8.51 -3.94 -6.23
CA LEU A 173 -9.14 -5.11 -5.62
C LEU A 173 -10.05 -4.61 -4.51
N VAL A 174 -11.34 -4.89 -4.61
CA VAL A 174 -12.34 -4.40 -3.66
C VAL A 174 -13.17 -5.54 -3.10
N TYR A 175 -13.69 -5.34 -1.89
CA TYR A 175 -14.74 -6.17 -1.30
C TYR A 175 -16.11 -5.54 -1.55
N GLU A 176 -17.06 -6.33 -2.05
CA GLU A 176 -18.45 -5.95 -2.30
C GLU A 176 -19.33 -6.61 -1.22
N PRO A 177 -19.88 -5.83 -0.25
CA PRO A 177 -20.53 -6.40 0.92
C PRO A 177 -21.88 -7.10 0.68
N ILE A 178 -22.62 -6.74 -0.37
CA ILE A 178 -23.97 -7.27 -0.64
C ILE A 178 -23.87 -8.76 -0.92
N ALA A 179 -22.99 -9.16 -1.85
CA ALA A 179 -22.79 -10.56 -2.21
C ALA A 179 -21.65 -11.27 -1.46
N ASP A 180 -20.96 -10.60 -0.53
CA ASP A 180 -19.74 -11.11 0.14
C ASP A 180 -18.76 -11.74 -0.85
N ARG A 181 -18.32 -10.90 -1.80
CA ARG A 181 -17.40 -11.28 -2.86
C ARG A 181 -16.35 -10.21 -3.10
N LEU A 182 -15.27 -10.62 -3.74
CA LEU A 182 -14.27 -9.69 -4.26
C LEU A 182 -14.63 -9.29 -5.68
N LEU A 183 -14.31 -8.05 -6.04
CA LEU A 183 -14.38 -7.52 -7.39
C LEU A 183 -13.03 -6.88 -7.75
N ILE A 184 -12.76 -6.82 -9.05
CA ILE A 184 -11.66 -6.02 -9.59
C ILE A 184 -12.28 -4.89 -10.40
N LEU A 185 -11.94 -3.65 -10.03
CA LEU A 185 -12.43 -2.44 -10.68
C LEU A 185 -11.27 -1.69 -11.35
N GLN A 186 -11.63 -0.92 -12.37
CA GLN A 186 -10.82 0.20 -12.86
C GLN A 186 -11.51 1.47 -12.39
N ALA A 187 -10.76 2.41 -11.83
CA ALA A 187 -11.26 3.77 -11.60
C ALA A 187 -10.55 4.73 -12.56
N GLU A 188 -11.30 5.64 -13.17
CA GLU A 188 -10.74 6.77 -13.91
C GLU A 188 -10.70 8.01 -13.02
N ARG A 189 -9.67 8.85 -13.23
CA ARG A 189 -9.32 9.93 -12.32
C ARG A 189 -9.15 9.38 -10.89
N HIS A 190 -10.01 9.75 -9.95
CA HIS A 190 -10.08 9.12 -8.62
C HIS A 190 -11.48 8.60 -8.28
N GLN A 191 -12.52 9.24 -8.79
CA GLN A 191 -13.90 9.04 -8.35
C GLN A 191 -14.81 8.36 -9.38
N ASP A 192 -14.36 8.18 -10.62
CA ASP A 192 -15.21 7.61 -11.67
C ASP A 192 -15.06 6.10 -11.75
N LEU A 193 -16.11 5.43 -12.22
CA LEU A 193 -16.23 3.96 -12.29
C LEU A 193 -16.15 3.27 -10.91
N ALA A 194 -16.25 4.04 -9.82
CA ALA A 194 -16.38 3.50 -8.48
C ALA A 194 -17.75 2.83 -8.29
N VAL A 195 -17.77 1.76 -7.49
CA VAL A 195 -19.01 1.11 -7.02
C VAL A 195 -19.25 1.55 -5.59
N TRP A 196 -20.36 2.28 -5.34
CA TRP A 196 -20.68 2.73 -3.99
C TRP A 196 -20.92 1.54 -3.05
N GLY A 197 -20.33 1.63 -1.85
CA GLY A 197 -20.37 0.56 -0.86
C GLY A 197 -19.27 -0.50 -1.02
N ALA A 198 -18.55 -0.53 -2.15
CA ALA A 198 -17.37 -1.38 -2.28
C ALA A 198 -16.21 -0.81 -1.43
N VAL A 199 -15.48 -1.69 -0.75
CA VAL A 199 -14.37 -1.34 0.13
C VAL A 199 -13.05 -1.73 -0.54
N PRO A 200 -12.17 -0.76 -0.89
CA PRO A 200 -10.88 -1.11 -1.48
C PRO A 200 -9.96 -1.83 -0.49
N LEU A 201 -9.35 -2.91 -0.96
CA LEU A 201 -8.45 -3.77 -0.18
C LEU A 201 -6.99 -3.56 -0.61
N LEU A 202 -6.76 -3.46 -1.91
CA LEU A 202 -5.48 -3.18 -2.53
C LEU A 202 -5.71 -2.26 -3.73
N VAL A 203 -4.94 -1.18 -3.85
CA VAL A 203 -5.06 -0.21 -4.93
C VAL A 203 -3.71 0.03 -5.61
N CYS A 204 -3.71 0.12 -6.93
CA CYS A 204 -2.53 0.42 -7.75
C CYS A 204 -2.77 1.73 -8.49
N ASP A 205 -1.98 2.75 -8.20
CA ASP A 205 -2.02 4.01 -8.95
C ASP A 205 -1.38 3.81 -10.33
N VAL A 206 -2.11 4.12 -11.40
CA VAL A 206 -1.61 4.13 -12.78
C VAL A 206 -1.80 5.49 -13.46
N TRP A 207 -1.93 6.56 -12.68
CA TRP A 207 -1.65 7.92 -13.12
C TRP A 207 -0.19 8.02 -13.59
N GLU A 208 0.07 8.82 -14.62
CA GLU A 208 1.43 8.95 -15.14
C GLU A 208 2.42 9.44 -14.08
N HIS A 209 2.00 10.33 -13.17
CA HIS A 209 2.87 10.79 -12.06
C HIS A 209 3.36 9.65 -11.16
N ALA A 210 2.68 8.51 -11.13
CA ALA A 210 3.05 7.38 -10.29
C ALA A 210 4.28 6.63 -10.83
N TYR A 211 4.60 6.75 -12.12
CA TYR A 211 5.65 5.93 -12.72
C TYR A 211 6.51 6.58 -13.79
N TYR A 212 6.11 7.73 -14.36
CA TYR A 212 6.72 8.24 -15.59
C TYR A 212 8.20 8.59 -15.43
N LEU A 213 8.65 9.01 -14.25
CA LEU A 213 10.06 9.31 -14.01
C LEU A 213 10.95 8.07 -14.15
N GLN A 214 10.48 6.89 -13.73
CA GLN A 214 11.22 5.62 -13.79
C GLN A 214 10.94 4.81 -15.06
N HIS A 215 9.68 4.75 -15.49
CA HIS A 215 9.19 3.85 -16.54
C HIS A 215 8.75 4.55 -17.83
N GLN A 216 8.73 5.89 -17.86
CA GLN A 216 8.23 6.69 -18.98
C GLN A 216 6.84 6.19 -19.42
N ASN A 217 6.62 5.90 -20.70
CA ASN A 217 5.35 5.41 -21.22
C ASN A 217 5.04 3.95 -20.86
N ASN A 218 5.97 3.21 -20.23
CA ASN A 218 5.82 1.79 -19.96
C ASN A 218 5.07 1.53 -18.63
N ARG A 219 3.76 1.79 -18.62
CA ARG A 219 2.87 1.42 -17.51
C ARG A 219 2.95 -0.08 -17.18
N GLY A 220 3.15 -0.93 -18.19
CA GLY A 220 3.24 -2.38 -17.99
C GLY A 220 4.33 -2.77 -17.00
N ALA A 221 5.53 -2.20 -17.17
CA ALA A 221 6.66 -2.40 -16.27
C ALA A 221 6.39 -1.87 -14.86
N TRP A 222 5.72 -0.72 -14.74
CA TRP A 222 5.30 -0.20 -13.43
C TRP A 222 4.36 -1.16 -12.72
N VAL A 223 3.30 -1.64 -13.39
CA VAL A 223 2.35 -2.57 -12.78
C VAL A 223 3.05 -3.88 -12.37
N GLU A 224 4.01 -4.37 -13.15
CA GLU A 224 4.81 -5.54 -12.78
C GLU A 224 5.69 -5.31 -11.54
N ASN A 225 6.24 -4.10 -11.38
CA ASN A 225 6.95 -3.72 -10.16
C ASN A 225 6.00 -3.56 -8.96
N PHE A 226 4.85 -2.93 -9.15
CA PHE A 226 3.82 -2.81 -8.13
C PHE A 226 3.36 -4.19 -7.63
N MET A 227 3.15 -5.16 -8.53
CA MET A 227 2.75 -6.52 -8.13
C MET A 227 3.79 -7.22 -7.26
N LYS A 228 5.08 -6.88 -7.40
CA LYS A 228 6.15 -7.33 -6.49
C LYS A 228 6.14 -6.57 -5.16
N LEU A 229 5.57 -5.37 -5.10
CA LEU A 229 5.45 -4.60 -3.87
C LEU A 229 4.13 -4.84 -3.13
N ALA A 230 3.17 -5.52 -3.76
CA ALA A 230 1.81 -5.68 -3.25
C ALA A 230 1.78 -6.23 -1.81
N ASN A 231 1.16 -5.45 -0.92
CA ASN A 231 1.03 -5.78 0.50
C ASN A 231 -0.24 -6.62 0.74
N TRP A 232 -0.15 -7.92 0.50
CA TRP A 232 -1.27 -8.84 0.70
C TRP A 232 -1.77 -8.94 2.15
N PRO A 233 -0.90 -8.90 3.18
CA PRO A 233 -1.36 -8.80 4.57
C PRO A 233 -2.21 -7.57 4.86
N PHE A 234 -1.86 -6.41 4.28
CA PHE A 234 -2.71 -5.23 4.37
C PHE A 234 -4.08 -5.48 3.74
N ALA A 235 -4.13 -6.00 2.51
CA ALA A 235 -5.39 -6.32 1.83
C ALA A 235 -6.25 -7.33 2.61
N ALA A 236 -5.64 -8.34 3.23
CA ALA A 236 -6.33 -9.30 4.09
C ALA A 236 -6.92 -8.62 5.33
N SER A 237 -6.17 -7.75 6.00
CA SER A 237 -6.68 -7.03 7.19
C SER A 237 -7.82 -6.07 6.85
N GLN A 238 -7.80 -5.43 5.66
CA GLN A 238 -8.90 -4.61 5.17
C GLN A 238 -10.16 -5.47 4.90
N LEU A 239 -9.99 -6.68 4.36
CA LEU A 239 -11.09 -7.61 4.11
C LEU A 239 -11.74 -8.06 5.42
N GLU A 240 -10.94 -8.41 6.42
CA GLU A 240 -11.44 -8.82 7.74
C GLU A 240 -12.22 -7.70 8.43
N GLN A 241 -11.69 -6.47 8.39
CA GLN A 241 -12.37 -5.28 8.92
C GLN A 241 -13.71 -5.03 8.19
N ALA A 242 -13.72 -5.09 6.86
CA ALA A 242 -14.92 -4.87 6.07
C ALA A 242 -16.00 -5.96 6.33
N ARG A 243 -15.59 -7.22 6.47
CA ARG A 243 -16.49 -8.32 6.85
C ARG A 243 -17.00 -8.22 8.28
N ALA A 244 -16.18 -7.71 9.21
CA ALA A 244 -16.63 -7.44 10.57
C ALA A 244 -17.75 -6.40 10.59
N GLY A 245 -17.61 -5.30 9.82
CA GLY A 245 -18.66 -4.30 9.65
C GLY A 245 -19.95 -4.87 9.04
N ARG A 246 -19.84 -5.75 8.04
CA ARG A 246 -21.01 -6.43 7.45
C ARG A 246 -21.81 -7.26 8.46
N ARG A 247 -21.13 -7.96 9.38
CA ARG A 247 -21.80 -8.83 10.39
C ARG A 247 -22.54 -8.05 11.47
N GLN A 248 -22.28 -6.76 11.61
CA GLN A 248 -22.89 -5.88 12.60
C GLN A 248 -24.12 -5.12 12.06
N ALA A 249 -24.39 -5.21 10.76
CA ALA A 249 -25.53 -4.61 10.08
C ALA A 249 -26.62 -5.66 9.80
#